data_AF-A0A9X1A6Q4-F1
#
_entry.id   AF-A0A9X1A6Q4-F1
#
_cell.length_a   1.000
_cell.length_b   1.000
_cell.length_c   1.000
_cell.angle_alpha   90.00
_cell.angle_beta   90.00
_cell.angle_gamma   90.00
#
_symmetry.space_group_name_H-M   'P 1'
#
loop_
_entity.id
_entity.type
_entity.pdbx_description
1 polymer ?
#
loop_
_entity_poly.entity_id
_entity_poly.type
_entity_poly.pdbx_seq_one_letter_code
_entity_poly.pdbx_strand_id
1 'polypeptide(L)'
;MRRYVINLDRDAARLDWMTDAFRNIGIGFERHAAMSKDQLSAEAISRASGNPGWSRGEIACFLSHIEVWHKIASSPEPYAAVFEDDVHLCPGAASFLADSSWIPPGVELIKLETTLSPVRVGEQKLDFAGHGLVKLHSFHNGSAGYIISRQHAALLANSTEQFDRPVDDFIFDLHKAACWQLSPAICIQDMFLPGSGKIASTLEQGRQDARGTKRLKARQSLSGKLLREAKRLVSKAKGQPHTVIPFSLRPRS
;
A
#
# COMPACT_ATOMS: atom_id res chain seq x y z
N MET A 1 -4.03 -5.00 -17.84
CA MET A 1 -4.72 -4.12 -16.86
C MET A 1 -4.06 -2.73 -16.81
N ARG A 2 -4.70 -1.70 -16.24
CA ARG A 2 -4.02 -0.41 -15.96
C ARG A 2 -3.10 -0.53 -14.76
N ARG A 3 -2.03 0.28 -14.74
CA ARG A 3 -1.03 0.35 -13.68
C ARG A 3 -0.79 1.81 -13.37
N TYR A 4 -1.06 2.23 -12.14
CA TYR A 4 -0.87 3.61 -11.70
C TYR A 4 0.33 3.70 -10.76
N VAL A 5 1.18 4.72 -10.95
CA VAL A 5 2.22 5.09 -9.98
C VAL A 5 1.88 6.46 -9.43
N ILE A 6 1.64 6.54 -8.12
CA ILE A 6 1.39 7.79 -7.38
C ILE A 6 2.76 8.41 -7.08
N ASN A 7 3.01 9.60 -7.62
CA ASN A 7 4.30 10.30 -7.48
C ASN A 7 4.09 11.81 -7.40
N LEU A 8 4.82 12.48 -6.49
CA LEU A 8 4.80 13.93 -6.36
C LEU A 8 5.54 14.60 -7.52
N ASP A 9 5.04 15.74 -8.03
CA ASP A 9 5.68 16.50 -9.13
C ASP A 9 7.12 16.92 -8.85
N ARG A 10 7.45 17.18 -7.58
CA ARG A 10 8.82 17.54 -7.17
C ARG A 10 9.79 16.35 -7.13
N ASP A 11 9.30 15.12 -7.07
CA ASP A 11 10.11 13.93 -6.81
C ASP A 11 10.48 13.21 -8.12
N ALA A 12 11.13 13.92 -9.04
CA ALA A 12 11.51 13.40 -10.36
C ALA A 12 12.41 12.15 -10.27
N ALA A 13 13.36 12.13 -9.33
CA ALA A 13 14.25 10.98 -9.13
C ALA A 13 13.49 9.68 -8.74
N ARG A 14 12.39 9.80 -8.00
CA ARG A 14 11.52 8.67 -7.65
C ARG A 14 10.69 8.20 -8.84
N LEU A 15 10.27 9.13 -9.69
CA LEU A 15 9.63 8.78 -10.96
C LEU A 15 10.59 8.05 -11.90
N ASP A 16 11.83 8.53 -12.04
CA ASP A 16 12.85 7.89 -12.87
C ASP A 16 13.15 6.47 -12.35
N TRP A 17 13.25 6.30 -11.04
CA TRP A 17 13.38 5.00 -10.39
C TRP A 17 12.25 4.04 -10.79
N MET A 18 11.00 4.48 -10.67
CA MET A 18 9.86 3.65 -11.06
C MET A 18 9.83 3.40 -12.57
N THR A 19 10.24 4.37 -13.38
CA THR A 19 10.38 4.23 -14.84
C THR A 19 11.36 3.13 -15.19
N ASP A 20 12.53 3.10 -14.56
CA ASP A 20 13.51 2.04 -14.77
C ASP A 20 13.01 0.68 -14.25
N ALA A 21 12.37 0.65 -13.07
CA ALA A 21 11.82 -0.58 -12.49
C ALA A 21 10.77 -1.23 -13.42
N PHE A 22 9.83 -0.44 -13.96
CA PHE A 22 8.81 -0.91 -14.90
C PHE A 22 9.40 -1.26 -16.27
N ARG A 23 10.38 -0.50 -16.76
CA ARG A 23 11.10 -0.81 -18.01
C ARG A 23 11.82 -2.15 -17.92
N ASN A 24 12.45 -2.46 -16.78
CA ASN A 24 13.19 -3.71 -16.56
C ASN A 24 12.29 -4.96 -16.59
N ILE A 25 11.00 -4.81 -16.28
CA ILE A 25 10.01 -5.88 -16.39
C ILE A 25 9.20 -5.81 -17.71
N GLY A 26 9.56 -4.91 -18.63
CA GLY A 26 8.99 -4.85 -19.98
C GLY A 26 7.56 -4.31 -20.07
N ILE A 27 7.06 -3.59 -19.05
CA ILE A 27 5.71 -3.02 -19.05
C ILE A 27 5.71 -1.55 -18.65
N GLY A 28 4.85 -0.73 -19.26
CA GLY A 28 4.66 0.67 -18.86
C GLY A 28 3.71 0.86 -17.67
N PHE A 29 3.62 2.09 -17.18
CA PHE A 29 2.62 2.54 -16.20
C PHE A 29 2.09 3.93 -16.55
N GLU A 30 0.98 4.31 -15.92
CA GLU A 30 0.41 5.66 -15.95
C GLU A 30 0.79 6.40 -14.66
N ARG A 31 1.46 7.54 -14.79
CA ARG A 31 1.77 8.38 -13.64
C ARG A 31 0.50 9.09 -13.16
N HIS A 32 0.23 9.00 -11.86
CA HIS A 32 -0.73 9.86 -11.17
C HIS A 32 0.05 10.90 -10.35
N ALA A 33 -0.17 12.18 -10.66
CA ALA A 33 0.43 13.28 -9.89
C ALA A 33 -0.17 13.31 -8.49
N ALA A 34 0.64 12.98 -7.48
CA ALA A 34 0.22 12.91 -6.10
C ALA A 34 -0.07 14.31 -5.54
N MET A 35 -1.06 14.39 -4.66
CA MET A 35 -1.37 15.61 -3.91
C MET A 35 -0.22 15.94 -2.97
N SER A 36 0.26 17.19 -3.00
CA SER A 36 1.27 17.66 -2.04
C SER A 36 0.62 18.03 -0.70
N LYS A 37 1.32 17.74 0.41
CA LYS A 37 0.97 18.22 1.76
C LYS A 37 0.78 19.75 1.81
N ASP A 38 1.46 20.48 0.95
CA ASP A 38 1.46 21.94 0.89
C ASP A 38 0.25 22.50 0.11
N GLN A 39 -0.43 21.66 -0.67
CA GLN A 39 -1.59 22.02 -1.50
C GLN A 39 -2.94 21.70 -0.83
N LEU A 40 -2.93 21.11 0.37
CA LEU A 40 -4.15 20.75 1.08
C LEU A 40 -4.98 21.98 1.49
N SER A 41 -6.23 22.02 1.03
CA SER A 41 -7.24 22.97 1.49
C SER A 41 -7.70 22.63 2.92
N ALA A 42 -8.32 23.60 3.60
CA ALA A 42 -8.92 23.37 4.92
C ALA A 42 -10.02 22.28 4.87
N GLU A 43 -10.80 22.26 3.79
CA GLU A 43 -11.81 21.23 3.54
C GLU A 43 -11.18 19.84 3.42
N ALA A 44 -10.12 19.69 2.61
CA ALA A 44 -9.41 18.43 2.45
C ALA A 44 -8.83 17.91 3.77
N ILE A 45 -8.33 18.83 4.62
CA ILE A 45 -7.87 18.50 5.98
C ILE A 45 -9.04 18.06 6.87
N SER A 46 -10.19 18.72 6.78
CA SER A 46 -11.37 18.42 7.61
C SER A 46 -11.98 17.04 7.34
N ARG A 47 -11.74 16.48 6.15
CA ARG A 47 -12.16 15.10 5.80
C ARG A 47 -11.44 14.04 6.64
N ALA A 48 -10.24 14.34 7.13
CA ALA A 48 -9.52 13.48 8.08
C ALA A 48 -10.15 13.64 9.48
N SER A 49 -11.17 12.84 9.77
CA SER A 49 -11.92 12.91 11.03
C SER A 49 -11.36 11.94 12.08
N GLY A 50 -11.73 12.13 13.35
CA GLY A 50 -11.48 11.13 14.40
C GLY A 50 -10.06 11.03 14.99
N ASN A 51 -9.04 11.73 14.47
CA ASN A 51 -7.70 11.70 15.07
C ASN A 51 -6.91 13.02 14.90
N PRO A 52 -6.56 13.75 15.98
CA PRO A 52 -5.81 15.00 15.90
C PRO A 52 -4.31 14.82 15.52
N GLY A 53 -3.85 13.60 15.28
CA GLY A 53 -2.44 13.28 15.03
C GLY A 53 -2.02 13.05 13.57
N TRP A 54 -2.93 13.25 12.59
CA TRP A 54 -2.58 13.09 11.18
C TRP A 54 -1.56 14.14 10.73
N SER A 55 -0.49 13.69 10.10
CA SER A 55 0.37 14.60 9.35
C SER A 55 -0.31 15.01 8.04
N ARG A 56 -0.03 16.24 7.57
CA ARG A 56 -0.48 16.70 6.25
C ARG A 56 -0.02 15.75 5.12
N GLY A 57 1.13 15.09 5.29
CA GLY A 57 1.61 14.09 4.34
C GLY A 57 0.71 12.85 4.26
N GLU A 58 0.25 12.34 5.41
CA GLU A 58 -0.66 11.18 5.44
C GLU A 58 -2.02 11.51 4.82
N ILE A 59 -2.55 12.71 5.09
CA ILE A 59 -3.80 13.19 4.48
C ILE A 59 -3.64 13.27 2.95
N ALA A 60 -2.56 13.89 2.48
CA ALA A 60 -2.31 14.05 1.05
C ALA A 60 -2.08 12.70 0.34
N CYS A 61 -1.39 11.76 0.98
CA CYS A 61 -1.24 10.39 0.49
C CYS A 61 -2.62 9.72 0.34
N PHE A 62 -3.44 9.74 1.39
CA PHE A 62 -4.78 9.15 1.35
C PHE A 62 -5.63 9.74 0.22
N LEU A 63 -5.66 11.08 0.09
CA LEU A 63 -6.41 11.76 -0.96
C LEU A 63 -5.92 11.37 -2.37
N SER A 64 -4.62 11.19 -2.56
CA SER A 64 -4.06 10.71 -3.84
C SER A 64 -4.57 9.30 -4.19
N HIS A 65 -4.69 8.40 -3.20
CA HIS A 65 -5.30 7.09 -3.43
C HIS A 65 -6.80 7.19 -3.79
N ILE A 66 -7.55 8.08 -3.14
CA ILE A 66 -8.98 8.32 -3.47
C ILE A 66 -9.11 8.75 -4.93
N GLU A 67 -8.29 9.69 -5.40
CA GLU A 67 -8.32 10.13 -6.79
C GLU A 67 -8.00 8.99 -7.77
N VAL A 68 -7.02 8.14 -7.45
CA VAL A 68 -6.73 6.93 -8.24
C VAL A 68 -7.91 5.95 -8.24
N TRP A 69 -8.58 5.74 -7.10
CA TRP A 69 -9.76 4.86 -7.07
C TRP A 69 -10.90 5.38 -7.93
N HIS A 70 -11.15 6.70 -7.95
CA HIS A 70 -12.11 7.29 -8.89
C HIS A 70 -11.72 7.01 -10.35
N LYS A 71 -10.44 7.19 -10.72
CA LYS A 71 -9.96 6.87 -12.07
C LYS A 71 -10.18 5.39 -12.43
N ILE A 72 -9.89 4.48 -11.50
CA ILE A 72 -10.11 3.04 -11.68
C ILE A 72 -11.59 2.73 -11.85
N ALA A 73 -12.44 3.29 -10.98
CA ALA A 73 -13.90 3.09 -11.00
C ALA A 73 -14.52 3.53 -12.34
N SER A 74 -14.00 4.61 -12.94
CA SER A 74 -14.43 5.13 -14.24
C SER A 74 -13.77 4.44 -15.45
N SER A 75 -12.80 3.56 -15.24
CA SER A 75 -12.10 2.87 -16.33
C SER A 75 -12.83 1.61 -16.81
N PRO A 76 -12.69 1.21 -18.09
CA PRO A 76 -13.33 0.00 -18.60
C PRO A 76 -12.70 -1.29 -18.07
N GLU A 77 -11.44 -1.27 -17.64
CA GLU A 77 -10.71 -2.45 -17.19
C GLU A 77 -11.30 -3.02 -15.89
N PRO A 78 -11.39 -4.36 -15.76
CA PRO A 78 -11.96 -4.99 -14.57
C PRO A 78 -11.09 -4.84 -13.31
N TYR A 79 -9.78 -4.65 -13.50
CA TYR A 79 -8.78 -4.51 -12.46
C TYR A 79 -7.75 -3.45 -12.84
N ALA A 80 -7.12 -2.86 -11.82
CA ALA A 80 -5.93 -2.04 -11.97
C ALA A 80 -4.94 -2.30 -10.83
N ALA A 81 -3.66 -2.10 -11.13
CA ALA A 81 -2.60 -2.08 -10.13
C ALA A 81 -2.28 -0.64 -9.72
N VAL A 82 -1.99 -0.41 -8.44
CA VAL A 82 -1.60 0.88 -7.88
C VAL A 82 -0.29 0.71 -7.12
N PHE A 83 0.64 1.62 -7.34
CA PHE A 83 1.95 1.66 -6.70
C PHE A 83 2.28 3.05 -6.16
N GLU A 84 3.03 3.10 -5.07
CA GLU A 84 3.78 4.29 -4.64
C GLU A 84 5.15 4.35 -5.35
N ASP A 85 5.84 5.49 -5.26
CA ASP A 85 7.05 5.81 -6.02
C ASP A 85 8.39 5.48 -5.32
N ASP A 86 8.37 4.69 -4.24
CA ASP A 86 9.58 4.17 -3.55
C ASP A 86 9.65 2.64 -3.53
N VAL A 87 9.16 2.01 -4.60
CA VAL A 87 8.98 0.57 -4.66
C VAL A 87 10.05 -0.12 -5.49
N HIS A 88 10.54 -1.27 -4.99
CA HIS A 88 11.29 -2.25 -5.77
C HIS A 88 10.32 -3.30 -6.30
N LEU A 89 10.44 -3.65 -7.58
CA LEU A 89 9.68 -4.73 -8.22
C LEU A 89 10.57 -5.97 -8.40
N CYS A 90 10.00 -7.15 -8.22
CA CYS A 90 10.71 -8.38 -8.56
C CYS A 90 10.82 -8.55 -10.09
N PRO A 91 11.83 -9.28 -10.60
CA PRO A 91 11.98 -9.51 -12.04
C PRO A 91 10.75 -10.16 -12.70
N GLY A 92 10.02 -11.01 -11.96
CA GLY A 92 8.82 -11.71 -12.45
C GLY A 92 7.51 -10.94 -12.33
N ALA A 93 7.53 -9.67 -11.90
CA ALA A 93 6.31 -8.91 -11.63
C ALA A 93 5.40 -8.74 -12.86
N ALA A 94 5.98 -8.74 -14.08
CA ALA A 94 5.23 -8.62 -15.33
C ALA A 94 4.11 -9.65 -15.47
N SER A 95 4.33 -10.90 -15.03
CA SER A 95 3.34 -11.98 -15.09
C SER A 95 2.03 -11.64 -14.36
N PHE A 96 2.09 -10.77 -13.35
CA PHE A 96 0.92 -10.36 -12.56
C PHE A 96 0.33 -9.03 -13.01
N LEU A 97 1.10 -8.20 -13.72
CA LEU A 97 0.76 -6.80 -14.02
C LEU A 97 0.37 -6.57 -15.49
N ALA A 98 0.73 -7.48 -16.40
CA ALA A 98 0.37 -7.38 -17.81
C ALA A 98 -1.16 -7.47 -18.01
N ASP A 99 -1.80 -8.47 -17.41
CA ASP A 99 -3.24 -8.69 -17.49
C ASP A 99 -3.81 -9.30 -16.20
N SER A 100 -5.14 -9.35 -16.13
CA SER A 100 -5.88 -9.81 -14.95
C SER A 100 -6.46 -11.23 -15.10
N SER A 101 -6.12 -11.99 -16.15
CA SER A 101 -6.74 -13.30 -16.41
C SER A 101 -6.35 -14.36 -15.38
N TRP A 102 -5.22 -14.15 -14.68
CA TRP A 102 -4.77 -15.02 -13.60
C TRP A 102 -5.58 -14.83 -12.31
N ILE A 103 -6.32 -13.72 -12.16
CA ILE A 103 -7.02 -13.38 -10.92
C ILE A 103 -8.27 -14.26 -10.78
N PRO A 104 -8.39 -15.08 -9.72
CA PRO A 104 -9.56 -15.94 -9.55
C PRO A 104 -10.86 -15.14 -9.35
N PRO A 105 -12.02 -15.67 -9.79
CA PRO A 105 -13.32 -15.04 -9.53
C PRO A 105 -13.55 -14.74 -8.04
N GLY A 106 -14.15 -13.58 -7.76
CA GLY A 106 -14.45 -13.10 -6.41
C GLY A 106 -13.23 -12.58 -5.62
N VAL A 107 -12.04 -12.50 -6.23
CA VAL A 107 -10.89 -11.80 -5.65
C VAL A 107 -10.96 -10.33 -6.06
N GLU A 108 -11.19 -9.45 -5.09
CA GLU A 108 -11.35 -8.02 -5.35
C GLU A 108 -10.14 -7.17 -4.98
N LEU A 109 -9.31 -7.65 -4.05
CA LEU A 109 -8.18 -6.92 -3.51
C LEU A 109 -7.01 -7.87 -3.27
N ILE A 110 -5.86 -7.54 -3.86
CA ILE A 110 -4.62 -8.31 -3.77
C ILE A 110 -3.49 -7.37 -3.37
N LYS A 111 -2.91 -7.60 -2.21
CA LYS A 111 -1.71 -6.93 -1.76
C LYS A 111 -0.48 -7.53 -2.45
N LEU A 112 0.34 -6.66 -3.02
CA LEU A 112 1.57 -7.01 -3.75
C LEU A 112 2.83 -6.77 -2.91
N GLU A 113 2.73 -5.83 -1.96
CA GLU A 113 3.81 -5.42 -1.07
C GLU A 113 4.04 -6.42 0.07
N THR A 114 5.30 -6.58 0.48
CA THR A 114 5.65 -7.03 1.83
C THR A 114 6.47 -5.97 2.57
N THR A 115 6.23 -5.84 3.88
CA THR A 115 7.10 -5.06 4.78
C THR A 115 8.00 -5.96 5.61
N LEU A 116 8.10 -7.24 5.24
CA LEU A 116 8.81 -8.31 5.96
C LEU A 116 8.37 -8.50 7.42
N SER A 117 7.18 -8.00 7.76
CA SER A 117 6.60 -8.17 9.09
C SER A 117 5.80 -9.48 9.17
N PRO A 118 5.80 -10.17 10.33
CA PRO A 118 5.01 -11.40 10.48
C PRO A 118 3.50 -11.12 10.36
N VAL A 119 2.81 -11.94 9.57
CA VAL A 119 1.37 -11.83 9.28
C VAL A 119 0.72 -13.21 9.39
N ARG A 120 -0.56 -13.26 9.73
CA ARG A 120 -1.35 -14.49 9.68
C ARG A 120 -2.02 -14.62 8.33
N VAL A 121 -1.83 -15.78 7.71
CA VAL A 121 -2.44 -16.14 6.44
C VAL A 121 -3.31 -17.38 6.58
N GLY A 122 -4.26 -17.53 5.67
CA GLY A 122 -5.17 -18.65 5.58
C GLY A 122 -4.90 -19.50 4.35
N GLU A 123 -6.00 -19.93 3.72
CA GLU A 123 -5.98 -20.73 2.50
C GLU A 123 -5.23 -20.07 1.34
N GLN A 124 -4.61 -20.91 0.51
CA GLN A 124 -4.05 -20.52 -0.78
C GLN A 124 -5.08 -20.81 -1.87
N LYS A 125 -5.48 -19.79 -2.62
CA LYS A 125 -6.50 -19.90 -3.67
C LYS A 125 -5.92 -20.20 -5.06
N LEU A 126 -4.63 -19.91 -5.25
CA LEU A 126 -3.94 -20.07 -6.53
C LEU A 126 -2.44 -20.24 -6.28
N ASP A 127 -1.78 -21.03 -7.14
CA ASP A 127 -0.34 -20.94 -7.40
C ASP A 127 -0.16 -20.47 -8.85
N PHE A 128 0.59 -19.39 -9.06
CA PHE A 128 0.83 -18.83 -10.37
C PHE A 128 2.21 -18.19 -10.43
N ALA A 129 2.99 -18.55 -11.47
CA ALA A 129 4.37 -18.08 -11.67
C ALA A 129 5.28 -18.26 -10.43
N GLY A 130 5.06 -19.30 -9.62
CA GLY A 130 5.83 -19.57 -8.40
C GLY A 130 5.45 -18.69 -7.20
N HIS A 131 4.29 -18.04 -7.25
CA HIS A 131 3.69 -17.28 -6.15
C HIS A 131 2.33 -17.85 -5.77
N GLY A 132 2.14 -18.06 -4.47
CA GLY A 132 0.84 -18.39 -3.89
C GLY A 132 -0.02 -17.13 -3.68
N LEU A 133 -1.30 -17.22 -4.00
CA LEU A 133 -2.30 -16.21 -3.61
C LEU A 133 -2.96 -16.64 -2.30
N VAL A 134 -2.51 -16.09 -1.18
CA VAL A 134 -2.94 -16.48 0.17
C VAL A 134 -3.90 -15.46 0.78
N LYS A 135 -4.88 -15.91 1.56
CA LYS A 135 -5.82 -15.03 2.25
C LYS A 135 -5.16 -14.38 3.48
N LEU A 136 -5.29 -13.07 3.66
CA LEU A 136 -4.84 -12.40 4.87
C LEU A 136 -5.87 -12.56 6.00
N HIS A 137 -5.40 -12.98 7.18
CA HIS A 137 -6.20 -13.09 8.41
C HIS A 137 -5.81 -12.07 9.48
N SER A 138 -4.72 -11.33 9.25
CA SER A 138 -4.34 -10.18 10.07
C SER A 138 -3.82 -9.04 9.21
N PHE A 139 -3.88 -7.83 9.74
CA PHE A 139 -3.32 -6.64 9.09
C PHE A 139 -1.84 -6.84 8.71
N HIS A 140 -1.48 -6.40 7.51
CA HIS A 140 -0.12 -6.34 7.00
C HIS A 140 0.13 -4.90 6.55
N ASN A 141 1.04 -4.19 7.23
CA ASN A 141 1.29 -2.76 7.05
C ASN A 141 1.63 -2.40 5.59
N GLY A 142 1.40 -1.14 5.19
CA GLY A 142 1.85 -0.59 3.91
C GLY A 142 0.80 -0.66 2.80
N SER A 143 0.87 0.26 1.85
CA SER A 143 -0.04 0.40 0.71
C SER A 143 0.70 0.57 -0.62
N ALA A 144 2.00 0.28 -0.64
CA ALA A 144 2.87 0.70 -1.73
C ALA A 144 2.68 -0.09 -3.01
N GLY A 145 1.97 -1.23 -2.96
CA GLY A 145 1.59 -2.00 -4.13
C GLY A 145 0.38 -2.88 -3.88
N TYR A 146 -0.67 -2.70 -4.68
CA TYR A 146 -1.85 -3.57 -4.67
C TYR A 146 -2.55 -3.62 -6.04
N ILE A 147 -3.34 -4.68 -6.26
CA ILE A 147 -4.31 -4.79 -7.35
C ILE A 147 -5.70 -4.72 -6.73
N ILE A 148 -6.59 -3.97 -7.37
CA ILE A 148 -7.97 -3.76 -6.94
C ILE A 148 -8.93 -3.92 -8.11
N SER A 149 -10.08 -4.53 -7.87
CA SER A 149 -11.17 -4.60 -8.85
C SER A 149 -11.79 -3.22 -9.05
N ARG A 150 -12.35 -2.99 -10.24
CA ARG A 150 -13.11 -1.76 -10.53
C ARG A 150 -14.24 -1.53 -9.53
N GLN A 151 -14.96 -2.59 -9.17
CA GLN A 151 -16.08 -2.53 -8.24
C GLN A 151 -15.62 -2.15 -6.83
N HIS A 152 -14.52 -2.73 -6.37
CA HIS A 152 -13.97 -2.44 -5.05
C HIS A 152 -13.37 -1.04 -4.98
N ALA A 153 -12.72 -0.57 -6.05
CA ALA A 153 -12.26 0.81 -6.15
C ALA A 153 -13.42 1.81 -6.06
N ALA A 154 -14.53 1.54 -6.74
CA ALA A 154 -15.74 2.38 -6.64
C ALA A 154 -16.31 2.39 -5.21
N LEU A 155 -16.31 1.25 -4.53
CA LEU A 155 -16.75 1.15 -3.14
C LEU A 155 -15.86 1.98 -2.20
N LEU A 156 -14.53 1.89 -2.34
CA LEU A 156 -13.61 2.69 -1.53
C LEU A 156 -13.77 4.19 -1.81
N ALA A 157 -13.84 4.58 -3.09
CA ALA A 157 -14.04 5.97 -3.48
C ALA A 157 -15.34 6.56 -2.89
N ASN A 158 -16.44 5.81 -2.91
CA ASN A 158 -17.74 6.25 -2.38
C ASN A 158 -17.84 6.18 -0.85
N SER A 159 -16.90 5.54 -0.16
CA SER A 159 -16.91 5.40 1.31
C SER A 159 -15.90 6.31 2.02
N THR A 160 -15.35 7.30 1.31
CA THR A 160 -14.27 8.16 1.81
C THR A 160 -14.59 9.65 1.76
N GLU A 161 -15.86 10.01 1.93
CA GLU A 161 -16.24 11.40 2.25
C GLU A 161 -15.44 11.89 3.48
N GLN A 162 -15.40 11.07 4.53
CA GLN A 162 -14.50 11.20 5.67
C GLN A 162 -13.67 9.93 5.86
N PHE A 163 -12.48 10.05 6.46
CA PHE A 163 -11.60 8.93 6.78
C PHE A 163 -10.90 9.14 8.11
N ASP A 164 -10.75 8.07 8.89
CA ASP A 164 -10.37 8.11 10.31
C ASP A 164 -9.05 7.39 10.65
N ARG A 165 -8.51 6.65 9.68
CA ARG A 165 -7.26 5.88 9.81
C ARG A 165 -6.43 5.96 8.53
N PRO A 166 -5.11 5.67 8.60
CA PRO A 166 -4.23 5.67 7.43
C PRO A 166 -4.74 4.80 6.28
N VAL A 167 -4.28 5.10 5.06
CA VAL A 167 -4.80 4.50 3.83
C VAL A 167 -4.61 2.99 3.77
N ASP A 168 -3.50 2.47 4.29
CA ASP A 168 -3.24 1.03 4.38
C ASP A 168 -4.22 0.32 5.33
N ASP A 169 -4.45 0.88 6.53
CA ASP A 169 -5.48 0.44 7.47
C ASP A 169 -6.90 0.54 6.87
N PHE A 170 -7.14 1.49 5.95
CA PHE A 170 -8.46 1.67 5.30
C PHE A 170 -8.70 0.64 4.20
N ILE A 171 -7.78 0.52 3.23
CA ILE A 171 -7.90 -0.40 2.10
C ILE A 171 -7.94 -1.85 2.59
N PHE A 172 -7.05 -2.22 3.53
CA PHE A 172 -6.87 -3.60 3.97
C PHE A 172 -7.68 -3.94 5.23
N ASP A 173 -8.85 -3.32 5.40
CA ASP A 173 -9.77 -3.62 6.49
C ASP A 173 -10.46 -4.97 6.28
N LEU A 174 -9.90 -5.99 6.93
CA LEU A 174 -10.36 -7.38 6.85
C LEU A 174 -11.78 -7.59 7.41
N HIS A 175 -12.36 -6.61 8.13
CA HIS A 175 -13.75 -6.67 8.56
C HIS A 175 -14.73 -6.28 7.45
N LYS A 176 -14.27 -5.48 6.48
CA LYS A 176 -15.09 -5.00 5.35
C LYS A 176 -14.94 -5.90 4.12
N ALA A 177 -13.74 -6.42 3.87
CA ALA A 177 -13.47 -7.18 2.66
C ALA A 177 -12.36 -8.22 2.84
N ALA A 178 -12.43 -9.30 2.06
CA ALA A 178 -11.35 -10.26 1.99
C ALA A 178 -10.16 -9.66 1.23
N CYS A 179 -8.99 -9.61 1.87
CA CYS A 179 -7.74 -9.26 1.21
C CYS A 179 -6.91 -10.51 0.94
N TRP A 180 -6.37 -10.60 -0.27
CA TRP A 180 -5.42 -11.63 -0.68
C TRP A 180 -4.02 -11.04 -0.77
N GLN A 181 -2.99 -11.87 -0.68
CA GLN A 181 -1.59 -11.47 -0.70
C GLN A 181 -0.82 -12.42 -1.62
N LEU A 182 0.02 -11.87 -2.50
CA LEU A 182 1.01 -12.68 -3.19
C LEU A 182 2.13 -13.07 -2.23
N SER A 183 2.47 -14.37 -2.20
CA SER A 183 3.53 -14.95 -1.40
C SER A 183 4.40 -15.88 -2.26
N PRO A 184 5.67 -15.53 -2.57
CA PRO A 184 6.35 -14.28 -2.19
C PRO A 184 5.66 -13.00 -2.68
N ALA A 185 5.93 -11.87 -2.06
CA ALA A 185 5.50 -10.56 -2.55
C ALA A 185 6.30 -10.17 -3.81
N ILE A 186 5.66 -9.44 -4.73
CA ILE A 186 6.30 -8.95 -5.97
C ILE A 186 6.82 -7.53 -5.84
N CYS A 187 6.52 -6.85 -4.74
CA CYS A 187 7.07 -5.53 -4.46
C CYS A 187 7.38 -5.28 -2.98
N ILE A 188 8.22 -4.28 -2.71
CA ILE A 188 8.65 -3.86 -1.37
C ILE A 188 9.10 -2.39 -1.42
N GLN A 189 8.73 -1.58 -0.42
CA GLN A 189 9.28 -0.22 -0.32
C GLN A 189 10.77 -0.28 0.02
N ASP A 190 11.54 0.68 -0.49
CA ASP A 190 12.99 0.78 -0.28
C ASP A 190 13.38 0.73 1.20
N MET A 191 12.59 1.38 2.06
CA MET A 191 12.83 1.41 3.51
C MET A 191 12.72 0.04 4.21
N PHE A 192 12.03 -0.93 3.60
CA PHE A 192 11.87 -2.29 4.15
C PHE A 192 12.82 -3.30 3.51
N LEU A 193 13.46 -2.96 2.39
CA LEU A 193 14.39 -3.85 1.71
C LEU A 193 15.74 -3.90 2.45
N PRO A 194 16.16 -5.06 3.00
CA PRO A 194 17.42 -5.14 3.73
C PRO A 194 18.62 -4.77 2.87
N GLY A 195 19.47 -3.87 3.39
CA GLY A 195 20.65 -3.38 2.67
C GLY A 195 20.34 -2.32 1.60
N SER A 196 19.09 -1.83 1.53
CA SER A 196 18.73 -0.67 0.71
C SER A 196 18.76 0.64 1.51
N GLY A 197 18.11 1.69 1.00
CA GLY A 197 18.27 3.10 1.40
C GLY A 197 18.60 4.00 0.22
N LYS A 198 18.26 3.54 -1.00
CA LYS A 198 18.50 4.25 -2.26
C LYS A 198 17.43 5.30 -2.53
N ILE A 199 16.28 5.20 -1.87
CA ILE A 199 15.13 6.09 -2.05
C ILE A 199 14.77 6.70 -0.68
N ALA A 200 14.83 8.02 -0.56
CA ALA A 200 14.49 8.71 0.68
C ALA A 200 12.96 8.73 0.91
N SER A 201 12.50 8.41 2.13
CA SER A 201 11.07 8.45 2.49
C SER A 201 10.62 9.88 2.86
N THR A 202 9.72 10.45 2.06
CA THR A 202 9.16 11.79 2.29
C THR A 202 8.13 11.82 3.44
N LEU A 203 7.38 10.73 3.64
CA LEU A 203 6.33 10.67 4.67
C LEU A 203 6.90 10.51 6.08
N GLU A 204 8.04 9.81 6.23
CA GLU A 204 8.67 9.64 7.54
C GLU A 204 9.22 10.96 8.10
N GLN A 205 9.79 11.82 7.24
CA GLN A 205 10.23 13.16 7.62
C GLN A 205 9.07 14.01 8.17
N GLY A 206 7.93 14.01 7.47
CA GLY A 206 6.74 14.75 7.93
C GLY A 206 6.19 14.27 9.28
N ARG A 207 6.31 12.97 9.58
CA ARG A 207 5.95 12.39 10.89
C ARG A 207 6.92 12.80 12.00
N GLN A 208 8.18 13.03 11.69
CA GLN A 208 9.18 13.52 12.64
C GLN A 208 8.99 15.03 12.91
N ASP A 209 8.72 15.81 11.87
CA ASP A 209 8.48 17.26 11.98
C ASP A 209 7.21 17.59 12.77
N ALA A 210 6.12 16.84 12.54
CA ALA A 210 4.88 16.96 13.31
C ALA A 210 5.09 16.65 14.81
N ARG A 211 6.14 15.91 15.17
CA ARG A 211 6.53 15.63 16.56
C ARG A 211 7.49 16.68 17.14
N GLY A 212 8.07 17.56 16.31
CA GLY A 212 9.08 18.55 16.71
C GLY A 212 8.55 19.83 17.36
N THR A 213 7.28 20.18 17.16
CA THR A 213 6.71 21.51 17.53
C THR A 213 6.05 21.60 18.92
N LYS A 214 6.18 20.62 19.81
CA LYS A 214 5.80 20.78 21.23
C LYS A 214 6.76 20.05 22.17
N ARG A 215 7.79 20.74 22.63
CA ARG A 215 8.62 20.31 23.75
C ARG A 215 8.12 20.95 25.06
N LEU A 216 6.97 20.48 25.52
CA LEU A 216 6.59 20.50 26.94
C LEU A 216 6.33 19.03 27.31
N LYS A 217 7.07 18.55 28.30
CA LYS A 217 7.17 17.16 28.78
C LYS A 217 5.87 16.34 28.60
N ALA A 218 5.74 15.64 27.49
CA ALA A 218 4.82 14.54 27.29
C ALA A 218 5.60 13.42 26.60
N ARG A 219 5.58 12.26 27.24
CA ARG A 219 6.39 11.09 26.92
C ARG A 219 6.26 10.75 25.43
N GLN A 220 7.41 10.48 24.83
CA GLN A 220 7.67 9.97 23.48
C GLN A 220 6.49 9.19 22.89
N SER A 221 6.23 9.39 21.60
CA SER A 221 5.12 8.84 20.80
C SER A 221 4.91 7.32 20.95
N LEU A 222 4.33 6.95 22.08
CA LEU A 222 4.05 5.59 22.49
C LEU A 222 2.76 5.13 21.80
N SER A 223 1.78 5.99 21.54
CA SER A 223 0.44 5.58 21.06
C SER A 223 0.43 4.86 19.71
N GLY A 224 1.13 5.32 18.67
CA GLY A 224 1.14 4.65 17.36
C GLY A 224 1.91 3.32 17.36
N LYS A 225 3.05 3.25 18.06
CA LYS A 225 3.81 1.99 18.22
C LYS A 225 3.13 1.03 19.20
N LEU A 226 2.50 1.53 20.28
CA LEU A 226 1.74 0.75 21.24
C LEU A 226 0.42 0.24 20.70
N LEU A 227 -0.32 0.99 19.85
CA LEU A 227 -1.52 0.46 19.20
C LEU A 227 -1.15 -0.65 18.20
N ARG A 228 -0.03 -0.51 17.49
CA ARG A 228 0.51 -1.54 16.61
C ARG A 228 1.06 -2.75 17.38
N GLU A 229 1.75 -2.54 18.51
CA GLU A 229 2.17 -3.63 19.41
C GLU A 229 1.00 -4.26 20.18
N ALA A 230 -0.06 -3.52 20.47
CA ALA A 230 -1.28 -4.03 21.09
C ALA A 230 -2.09 -4.86 20.09
N LYS A 231 -2.25 -4.40 18.84
CA LYS A 231 -2.80 -5.23 17.73
C LYS A 231 -1.92 -6.48 17.51
N ARG A 232 -0.59 -6.37 17.61
CA ARG A 232 0.36 -7.50 17.55
C ARG A 232 0.15 -8.51 18.69
N LEU A 233 -0.09 -8.05 19.92
CA LEU A 233 -0.35 -8.91 21.08
C LEU A 233 -1.74 -9.57 21.03
N VAL A 234 -2.76 -8.87 20.53
CA VAL A 234 -4.11 -9.43 20.29
C VAL A 234 -4.08 -10.47 19.15
N SER A 235 -3.25 -10.24 18.12
CA SER A 235 -3.05 -11.16 17.00
C SER A 235 -2.38 -12.49 17.40
N LYS A 236 -1.50 -12.47 18.42
CA LYS A 236 -0.90 -13.67 19.04
C LYS A 236 -1.92 -14.59 19.74
N ALA A 237 -3.12 -14.11 20.05
CA ALA A 237 -4.10 -14.84 20.86
C ALA A 237 -5.01 -15.82 20.07
N LYS A 238 -4.91 -15.90 18.73
CA LYS A 238 -5.63 -16.95 17.97
C LYS A 238 -4.62 -17.83 17.24
N GLY A 239 -4.51 -19.09 17.64
CA GLY A 239 -3.44 -20.07 17.37
C GLY A 239 -3.15 -20.46 15.91
N GLN A 240 -3.11 -19.51 14.97
CA GLN A 240 -2.45 -19.69 13.67
C GLN A 240 -1.05 -19.06 13.73
N PRO A 241 -0.02 -19.76 13.25
CA PRO A 241 1.34 -19.22 13.24
C PRO A 241 1.41 -17.98 12.35
N HIS A 242 2.11 -16.95 12.82
CA HIS A 242 2.52 -15.84 11.96
C HIS A 242 3.63 -16.31 11.02
N THR A 243 3.54 -15.93 9.76
CA THR A 243 4.55 -16.17 8.74
C THR A 243 5.07 -14.84 8.20
N VAL A 244 6.32 -14.82 7.72
CA VAL A 244 6.86 -13.67 7.00
C VAL A 244 6.67 -13.92 5.52
N ILE A 245 5.98 -13.00 4.84
CA ILE A 245 5.86 -13.03 3.38
C ILE A 245 7.17 -12.50 2.80
N PRO A 246 8.00 -13.35 2.13
CA PRO A 246 9.27 -12.90 1.61
C PRO A 246 9.07 -12.01 0.38
N PHE A 247 9.99 -11.08 0.11
CA PHE A 247 10.07 -10.41 -1.18
C PHE A 247 10.75 -11.33 -2.21
N SER A 248 10.21 -11.40 -3.42
CA SER A 248 10.78 -12.25 -4.48
C SER A 248 12.03 -11.62 -5.10
N LEU A 249 13.21 -12.16 -4.80
CA LEU A 249 14.48 -11.67 -5.35
C LEU A 249 14.89 -12.32 -6.68
N ARG A 250 14.19 -13.39 -7.10
CA ARG A 250 14.55 -14.18 -8.30
C ARG A 250 13.28 -14.55 -9.07
N PRO A 251 13.36 -14.68 -10.41
CA PRO A 251 12.31 -15.36 -11.17
C PRO A 251 12.13 -16.78 -10.59
N ARG A 252 10.90 -17.17 -10.29
CA ARG A 252 10.57 -18.55 -9.95
C ARG A 252 9.99 -19.20 -11.21
N SER A 253 10.67 -20.24 -11.68
CA SER A 253 10.31 -21.06 -12.85
C SER A 253 9.08 -21.91 -12.58
#